data_AF-A0AAI8FQ69-F1
#
_entry.id   AF-A0AAI8FQ69-F1
#
_cell.length_a   1.000
_cell.length_b   1.000
_cell.length_c   1.000
_cell.angle_alpha   90.00
_cell.angle_beta   90.00
_cell.angle_gamma   90.00
#
_symmetry.space_group_name_H-M   'P 1'
#
loop_
_entity.id
_entity.type
_entity.pdbx_description
1 polymer ?
#
loop_
_entity_poly.entity_id
_entity_poly.type
_entity_poly.pdbx_seq_one_letter_code
_entity_poly.pdbx_strand_id
1 'polypeptide(L)'
;MRRPTIVLEFDRAIEPRSVSNIALHDGNRASVAIGPLSWLSDRRLTFAPLVPLNSNSRYEIVLPTGIESVTGERSAHRMTASFDTAPTTPPRGLSNLGNTCFINAVLQLAVHSTALDDILSNAAVDSDVRALLDRYDAATASELDERWRAAVAALRALPSFNGNGPGYTSDVLAALQMPLYQADDADAIRYAPPTAKAFRLTGMPLSYAALPNHDRLVAFDYSTGGHYIAYVKRDSIWYRVDDGLVTEVTEQQLSALPAHNHQNALAIEFAIYR
;
A
#
# COMPACT_ATOMS: atom_id res chain seq x y z
N MET A 1 -2.83 0.36 1.90
CA MET A 1 -4.00 1.28 1.88
C MET A 1 -4.78 0.98 0.59
N ARG A 2 -6.03 0.46 0.68
CA ARG A 2 -6.77 0.08 -0.54
C ARG A 2 -7.54 1.27 -1.11
N ARG A 3 -7.38 1.50 -2.41
CA ARG A 3 -8.29 2.32 -3.23
C ARG A 3 -9.06 1.34 -4.12
N PRO A 4 -10.14 0.72 -3.62
CA PRO A 4 -10.84 -0.28 -4.41
C PRO A 4 -11.41 0.36 -5.67
N THR A 5 -11.32 -0.35 -6.78
CA THR A 5 -12.10 -0.05 -7.97
C THR A 5 -13.56 -0.37 -7.67
N ILE A 6 -14.41 0.65 -7.68
CA ILE A 6 -15.85 0.51 -7.48
C ILE A 6 -16.48 0.35 -8.86
N VAL A 7 -17.34 -0.66 -9.00
CA VAL A 7 -18.10 -0.90 -10.24
C VAL A 7 -19.58 -0.73 -9.93
N LEU A 8 -20.22 0.20 -10.62
CA LEU A 8 -21.66 0.35 -10.66
C LEU A 8 -22.20 -0.39 -11.88
N GLU A 9 -23.16 -1.28 -11.63
CA GLU A 9 -23.86 -2.01 -12.69
C GLU A 9 -25.31 -1.54 -12.78
N PHE A 10 -25.71 -1.14 -13.99
CA PHE A 10 -27.06 -0.70 -14.30
C PHE A 10 -27.89 -1.86 -14.85
N ASP A 11 -29.20 -1.82 -14.59
CA ASP A 11 -30.17 -2.81 -15.08
C ASP A 11 -30.39 -2.75 -16.60
N ARG A 12 -29.87 -1.71 -17.27
CA ARG A 12 -29.95 -1.44 -18.71
C ARG A 12 -28.79 -0.59 -19.19
N ALA A 13 -28.63 -0.48 -20.51
CA ALA A 13 -27.62 0.36 -21.13
C ALA A 13 -27.90 1.85 -20.89
N ILE A 14 -26.86 2.60 -20.51
CA ILE A 14 -26.93 4.00 -20.09
C ILE A 14 -26.25 4.90 -21.12
N GLU A 15 -26.86 6.05 -21.39
CA GLU A 15 -26.29 7.14 -22.17
C GLU A 15 -25.15 7.81 -21.36
N PRO A 16 -23.87 7.68 -21.75
CA PRO A 16 -22.72 8.09 -20.94
C PRO A 16 -22.75 9.54 -20.45
N ARG A 17 -23.23 10.48 -21.29
CA ARG A 17 -23.31 11.91 -20.95
C ARG A 17 -24.31 12.22 -19.82
N SER A 18 -25.22 11.30 -19.53
CA SER A 18 -26.22 11.49 -18.46
C SER A 18 -25.65 11.25 -17.07
N VAL A 19 -24.52 10.54 -16.97
CA VAL A 19 -23.86 10.27 -15.69
C VAL A 19 -22.81 11.33 -15.41
N SER A 20 -23.21 12.33 -14.63
CA SER A 20 -22.32 13.34 -14.05
C SER A 20 -22.55 13.43 -12.55
N ASN A 21 -21.57 13.93 -11.78
CA ASN A 21 -21.73 14.23 -10.36
C ASN A 21 -22.09 13.03 -9.46
N ILE A 22 -21.50 11.86 -9.72
CA ILE A 22 -21.53 10.76 -8.73
C ILE A 22 -20.82 11.24 -7.47
N ALA A 23 -21.46 11.03 -6.32
CA ALA A 23 -20.86 11.31 -5.02
C ALA A 23 -20.65 10.01 -4.24
N LEU A 24 -19.52 9.94 -3.54
CA LEU A 24 -19.23 8.91 -2.55
C LEU A 24 -19.23 9.56 -1.17
N HIS A 25 -19.96 8.96 -0.22
CA HIS A 25 -20.05 9.42 1.15
C HIS A 25 -19.65 8.33 2.14
N ASP A 26 -18.99 8.69 3.23
CA ASP A 26 -18.76 7.79 4.36
C ASP A 26 -20.01 7.63 5.25
N GLY A 27 -19.91 6.80 6.29
CA GLY A 27 -21.00 6.56 7.24
C GLY A 27 -21.48 7.80 8.01
N ASN A 28 -20.67 8.87 8.05
CA ASN A 28 -21.00 10.16 8.65
C ASN A 28 -21.52 11.17 7.61
N ARG A 29 -21.76 10.72 6.36
CA ARG A 29 -22.13 11.53 5.20
C ARG A 29 -21.07 12.53 4.74
N ALA A 30 -19.82 12.41 5.20
CA ALA A 30 -18.73 13.22 4.68
C ALA A 30 -18.39 12.78 3.24
N SER A 31 -18.09 13.74 2.37
CA SER A 31 -17.75 13.45 0.97
C SER A 31 -16.35 12.84 0.87
N VAL A 32 -16.24 11.77 0.09
CA VAL A 32 -14.99 11.11 -0.27
C VAL A 32 -14.65 11.47 -1.71
N ALA A 33 -13.46 12.01 -1.93
CA ALA A 33 -13.01 12.38 -3.27
C ALA A 33 -12.85 11.12 -4.15
N ILE A 34 -13.37 11.16 -5.37
CA ILE A 34 -13.28 10.07 -6.35
C ILE A 34 -12.52 10.53 -7.60
N GLY A 35 -11.84 9.59 -8.23
CA GLY A 35 -11.15 9.78 -9.49
C GLY A 35 -12.12 9.84 -10.69
N PRO A 36 -11.57 9.92 -11.91
CA PRO A 36 -12.37 9.98 -13.12
C PRO A 36 -13.27 8.74 -13.28
N LEU A 37 -14.43 8.94 -13.89
CA LEU A 37 -15.35 7.88 -14.26
C LEU A 37 -14.89 7.23 -15.57
N SER A 38 -14.94 5.90 -15.66
CA SER A 38 -14.65 5.16 -16.89
C SER A 38 -15.71 4.10 -17.14
N TRP A 39 -16.17 3.98 -18.38
CA TRP A 39 -17.12 2.94 -18.77
C TRP A 39 -16.38 1.64 -19.11
N LEU A 40 -16.80 0.54 -18.50
CA LEU A 40 -16.35 -0.81 -18.80
C LEU A 40 -17.23 -1.48 -19.87
N SER A 41 -18.50 -1.07 -19.94
CA SER A 41 -19.46 -1.40 -20.98
C SER A 41 -20.57 -0.33 -21.00
N ASP A 42 -21.58 -0.48 -21.84
CA ASP A 42 -22.79 0.36 -21.81
C ASP A 42 -23.61 0.26 -20.51
N ARG A 43 -23.30 -0.72 -19.64
CA ARG A 43 -24.02 -1.01 -18.38
C ARG A 43 -23.16 -0.96 -17.14
N ARG A 44 -21.84 -0.82 -17.30
CA ARG A 44 -20.89 -0.88 -16.19
C ARG A 44 -20.01 0.35 -16.19
N LEU A 45 -20.12 1.14 -15.13
CA LEU A 45 -19.31 2.31 -14.88
C LEU A 45 -18.37 2.02 -13.72
N THR A 46 -17.14 2.51 -13.80
CA THR A 46 -16.16 2.35 -12.74
C THR A 46 -15.50 3.65 -12.35
N PHE A 47 -15.10 3.73 -11.09
CA PHE A 47 -14.30 4.80 -10.52
C PHE A 47 -13.54 4.27 -9.29
N ALA A 48 -12.57 5.03 -8.81
CA ALA A 48 -11.82 4.70 -7.59
C ALA A 48 -11.81 5.91 -6.63
N PRO A 49 -11.88 5.69 -5.31
CA PRO A 49 -11.58 6.72 -4.33
C PRO A 49 -10.16 7.26 -4.49
N LEU A 50 -9.97 8.59 -4.39
CA LEU A 50 -8.65 9.22 -4.39
C LEU A 50 -7.94 9.10 -3.04
N VAL A 51 -8.69 8.79 -1.99
CA VAL A 51 -8.17 8.49 -0.66
C VAL A 51 -8.53 7.06 -0.28
N PRO A 52 -7.65 6.35 0.43
CA PRO A 52 -7.96 5.02 0.94
C PRO A 52 -9.20 5.04 1.82
N LEU A 53 -10.05 4.02 1.67
CA LEU A 53 -11.25 3.89 2.47
C LEU A 53 -10.89 3.34 3.86
N ASN A 54 -11.59 3.83 4.88
CA ASN A 54 -11.53 3.28 6.23
C ASN A 54 -12.08 1.85 6.20
N SER A 55 -11.46 0.94 6.94
CA SER A 55 -12.00 -0.41 7.09
C SER A 55 -13.23 -0.43 7.97
N ASN A 56 -13.95 -1.57 7.96
CA ASN A 56 -15.15 -1.79 8.76
C ASN A 56 -16.16 -0.63 8.72
N SER A 57 -16.22 0.07 7.59
CA SER A 57 -16.99 1.29 7.39
C SER A 57 -17.98 1.10 6.24
N ARG A 58 -19.16 1.70 6.41
CA ARG A 58 -20.17 1.76 5.37
C ARG A 58 -19.96 2.99 4.49
N TYR A 59 -20.12 2.81 3.19
CA TYR A 59 -20.08 3.87 2.20
C TYR A 59 -21.37 3.90 1.38
N GLU A 60 -21.81 5.11 1.02
CA GLU A 60 -22.97 5.35 0.17
C GLU A 60 -22.54 6.05 -1.11
N ILE A 61 -22.98 5.50 -2.25
CA ILE A 61 -22.80 6.07 -3.58
C ILE A 61 -24.12 6.70 -3.97
N VAL A 62 -24.10 7.97 -4.34
CA VAL A 62 -25.28 8.74 -4.74
C VAL A 62 -25.17 9.11 -6.21
N LEU A 63 -26.15 8.70 -6.99
CA LEU A 63 -26.33 9.12 -8.38
C LEU A 63 -27.47 10.14 -8.45
N PRO A 64 -27.31 11.24 -9.22
CA PRO A 64 -28.35 12.23 -9.36
C PRO A 64 -29.58 11.69 -10.09
N THR A 65 -30.67 12.46 -10.07
CA THR A 65 -31.83 12.26 -10.95
C THR A 65 -31.44 12.48 -12.42
N GLY A 66 -32.20 11.91 -13.34
CA GLY A 66 -32.07 12.19 -14.77
C GLY A 66 -31.01 11.34 -15.49
N ILE A 67 -30.55 10.23 -14.88
CA ILE A 67 -29.75 9.23 -15.58
C ILE A 67 -30.59 8.65 -16.72
N GLU A 68 -30.07 8.70 -17.94
CA GLU A 68 -30.79 8.39 -19.18
C GLU A 68 -30.30 7.04 -19.73
N SER A 69 -31.22 6.15 -20.09
CA SER A 69 -30.88 4.94 -20.82
C SER A 69 -30.64 5.25 -22.30
N VAL A 70 -29.98 4.33 -23.02
CA VAL A 70 -29.79 4.47 -24.48
C VAL A 70 -31.12 4.43 -25.26
N THR A 71 -32.20 3.93 -24.64
CA THR A 71 -33.56 3.93 -25.18
C THR A 71 -34.37 5.18 -24.79
N GLY A 72 -33.78 6.10 -24.01
CA GLY A 72 -34.34 7.41 -23.68
C GLY A 72 -35.17 7.47 -22.39
N GLU A 73 -35.26 6.39 -21.61
CA GLU A 73 -35.89 6.46 -20.29
C GLU A 73 -35.00 7.22 -19.30
N ARG A 74 -35.59 7.96 -18.37
CA ARG A 74 -34.86 8.78 -17.39
C ARG A 74 -35.22 8.43 -15.96
N SER A 75 -34.22 8.39 -15.08
CA SER A 75 -34.44 8.20 -13.65
C SER A 75 -35.18 9.42 -13.06
N ALA A 76 -36.38 9.17 -12.51
CA ALA A 76 -37.17 10.22 -11.87
C ALA A 76 -36.65 10.59 -10.46
N HIS A 77 -35.91 9.68 -9.82
CA HIS A 77 -35.42 9.82 -8.47
C HIS A 77 -33.91 9.63 -8.43
N ARG A 78 -33.27 10.24 -7.41
CA ARG A 78 -31.89 9.95 -7.07
C ARG A 78 -31.75 8.45 -6.76
N MET A 79 -30.63 7.86 -7.15
CA MET A 79 -30.35 6.46 -6.86
C MET A 79 -29.23 6.38 -5.84
N THR A 80 -29.32 5.41 -4.94
CA THR A 80 -28.32 5.17 -3.91
C THR A 80 -27.91 3.71 -3.94
N ALA A 81 -26.61 3.46 -3.90
CA ALA A 81 -26.04 2.14 -3.64
C ALA A 81 -25.16 2.25 -2.39
N SER A 82 -25.00 1.16 -1.65
CA SER A 82 -24.07 1.14 -0.52
C SER A 82 -23.26 -0.13 -0.50
N PHE A 83 -22.05 -0.03 0.02
CA PHE A 83 -21.18 -1.16 0.28
C PHE A 83 -20.48 -0.98 1.62
N ASP A 84 -20.05 -2.09 2.21
CA ASP A 84 -19.28 -2.12 3.43
C ASP A 84 -17.86 -2.56 3.11
N THR A 85 -16.87 -1.85 3.65
CA THR A 85 -15.49 -2.34 3.65
C THR A 85 -15.34 -3.39 4.74
N ALA A 86 -14.64 -4.48 4.44
CA ALA A 86 -14.30 -5.47 5.45
C ALA A 86 -13.44 -4.86 6.59
N PRO A 87 -13.46 -5.43 7.80
CA PRO A 87 -12.46 -5.13 8.81
C PRO A 87 -11.06 -5.38 8.27
N THR A 88 -10.11 -4.57 8.69
CA THR A 88 -8.71 -4.80 8.39
C THR A 88 -8.26 -6.14 8.96
N THR A 89 -7.71 -6.97 8.09
CA THR A 89 -6.98 -8.17 8.50
C THR A 89 -5.51 -7.83 8.71
N PRO A 90 -4.82 -8.57 9.61
CA PRO A 90 -3.37 -8.51 9.68
C PRO A 90 -2.73 -8.65 8.28
N PRO A 91 -1.57 -8.03 8.05
CA PRO A 91 -0.83 -8.25 6.81
C PRO A 91 -0.52 -9.74 6.65
N ARG A 92 -0.28 -10.17 5.42
CA ARG A 92 0.14 -11.54 5.12
C ARG A 92 1.65 -11.61 5.03
N GLY A 93 2.25 -12.44 5.87
CA GLY A 93 3.67 -12.72 5.79
C GLY A 93 4.03 -13.38 4.46
N LEU A 94 5.27 -13.21 4.02
CA LEU A 94 5.83 -13.84 2.83
C LEU A 94 6.87 -14.87 3.25
N SER A 95 6.69 -16.13 2.86
CA SER A 95 7.59 -17.21 3.24
C SER A 95 9.03 -16.94 2.80
N ASN A 96 10.01 -17.21 3.66
CA ASN A 96 11.40 -17.10 3.28
C ASN A 96 11.78 -18.21 2.29
N LEU A 97 12.10 -17.85 1.05
CA LEU A 97 12.52 -18.76 -0.02
C LEU A 97 14.05 -18.90 -0.11
N GLY A 98 14.75 -18.77 1.02
CA GLY A 98 16.21 -18.82 1.10
C GLY A 98 16.83 -17.43 0.90
N ASN A 99 17.32 -16.84 1.99
CA ASN A 99 17.92 -15.51 2.01
C ASN A 99 17.03 -14.42 1.41
N THR A 100 15.70 -14.54 1.49
CA THR A 100 14.76 -13.58 0.88
C THR A 100 14.20 -12.55 1.85
N CYS A 101 14.62 -12.56 3.12
CA CYS A 101 14.09 -11.65 4.14
C CYS A 101 14.22 -10.17 3.79
N PHE A 102 15.30 -9.76 3.11
CA PHE A 102 15.47 -8.39 2.63
C PHE A 102 14.46 -8.02 1.52
N ILE A 103 14.11 -8.97 0.65
CA ILE A 103 13.05 -8.81 -0.35
C ILE A 103 11.69 -8.75 0.34
N ASN A 104 11.43 -9.69 1.26
CA ASN A 104 10.19 -9.74 2.03
C ASN A 104 9.93 -8.41 2.76
N ALA A 105 10.91 -7.93 3.51
CA ALA A 105 10.78 -6.69 4.27
C ALA A 105 10.41 -5.52 3.34
N VAL A 106 11.11 -5.34 2.21
CA VAL A 106 10.85 -4.23 1.29
C VAL A 106 9.50 -4.35 0.60
N LEU A 107 9.07 -5.54 0.20
CA LEU A 107 7.73 -5.71 -0.38
C LEU A 107 6.62 -5.41 0.63
N GLN A 108 6.82 -5.74 1.90
CA GLN A 108 5.91 -5.35 2.98
C GLN A 108 5.90 -3.82 3.15
N LEU A 109 7.07 -3.16 3.12
CA LEU A 109 7.13 -1.70 3.14
C LEU A 109 6.38 -1.10 1.94
N ALA A 110 6.60 -1.62 0.73
CA ALA A 110 6.02 -1.11 -0.50
C ALA A 110 4.50 -1.21 -0.53
N VAL A 111 3.93 -2.38 -0.18
CA VAL A 111 2.47 -2.57 -0.20
C VAL A 111 1.73 -1.79 0.90
N HIS A 112 2.45 -1.42 1.96
CA HIS A 112 1.94 -0.54 3.02
C HIS A 112 2.35 0.93 2.84
N SER A 113 3.02 1.26 1.74
CA SER A 113 3.48 2.61 1.44
C SER A 113 2.42 3.44 0.71
N THR A 114 2.47 4.76 0.91
CA THR A 114 1.75 5.70 0.04
C THR A 114 2.37 5.86 -1.35
N ALA A 115 3.61 5.39 -1.56
CA ALA A 115 4.24 5.36 -2.89
C ALA A 115 3.82 4.15 -3.73
N LEU A 116 2.91 3.29 -3.24
CA LEU A 116 2.48 2.08 -3.95
C LEU A 116 1.98 2.37 -5.36
N ASP A 117 1.16 3.41 -5.53
CA ASP A 117 0.59 3.77 -6.85
C ASP A 117 1.69 4.19 -7.84
N ASP A 118 2.73 4.88 -7.37
CA ASP A 118 3.88 5.26 -8.20
C ASP A 118 4.65 4.01 -8.63
N ILE A 119 4.81 3.02 -7.72
CA ILE A 119 5.45 1.74 -8.04
C ILE A 119 4.63 0.94 -9.06
N LEU A 120 3.31 0.86 -8.88
CA LEU A 120 2.41 0.09 -9.76
C LEU A 120 2.26 0.70 -11.16
N SER A 121 2.34 2.03 -11.27
CA SER A 121 2.25 2.73 -12.56
C SER A 121 3.59 2.82 -13.29
N ASN A 122 4.72 2.56 -12.62
CA ASN A 122 6.04 2.65 -13.21
C ASN A 122 6.40 1.38 -14.02
N ALA A 123 6.42 1.51 -15.35
CA ALA A 123 6.75 0.42 -16.26
C ALA A 123 8.19 -0.10 -16.14
N ALA A 124 9.10 0.65 -15.49
CA ALA A 124 10.45 0.19 -15.20
C ALA A 124 10.50 -0.82 -14.03
N VAL A 125 9.44 -0.88 -13.21
CA VAL A 125 9.29 -1.93 -12.19
C VAL A 125 8.77 -3.19 -12.86
N ASP A 126 9.40 -4.32 -12.54
CA ASP A 126 9.06 -5.61 -13.12
C ASP A 126 7.55 -5.94 -12.97
N SER A 127 6.97 -6.53 -14.02
CA SER A 127 5.54 -6.83 -14.05
C SER A 127 5.09 -7.83 -12.99
N ASP A 128 5.90 -8.82 -12.65
CA ASP A 128 5.54 -9.82 -11.63
C ASP A 128 5.57 -9.20 -10.23
N VAL A 129 6.51 -8.30 -10.00
CA VAL A 129 6.59 -7.51 -8.76
C VAL A 129 5.37 -6.60 -8.62
N ARG A 130 5.02 -5.85 -9.67
CA ARG A 130 3.81 -5.01 -9.67
C ARG A 130 2.54 -5.86 -9.48
N ALA A 131 2.46 -7.00 -10.14
CA ALA A 131 1.32 -7.90 -10.04
C ALA A 131 1.17 -8.55 -8.65
N LEU A 132 2.28 -8.82 -7.95
CA LEU A 132 2.25 -9.22 -6.55
C LEU A 132 1.71 -8.09 -5.67
N LEU A 133 2.28 -6.88 -5.78
CA LEU A 133 1.92 -5.75 -4.93
C LEU A 133 0.46 -5.33 -5.10
N ASP A 134 -0.04 -5.29 -6.34
CA ASP A 134 -1.44 -4.96 -6.67
C ASP A 134 -2.42 -5.99 -6.06
N ARG A 135 -2.09 -7.28 -6.17
CA ARG A 135 -2.95 -8.37 -5.71
C ARG A 135 -2.70 -8.78 -4.27
N TYR A 136 -1.68 -8.23 -3.60
CA TYR A 136 -1.18 -8.69 -2.29
C TYR A 136 -2.29 -8.84 -1.25
N ASP A 137 -3.31 -8.00 -1.34
CA ASP A 137 -4.37 -7.88 -0.36
C ASP A 137 -5.64 -8.64 -0.80
N ALA A 138 -5.84 -8.79 -2.12
CA ALA A 138 -7.03 -9.39 -2.71
C ALA A 138 -6.85 -10.84 -3.19
N ALA A 139 -5.61 -11.30 -3.34
CA ALA A 139 -5.29 -12.66 -3.77
C ALA A 139 -5.73 -13.69 -2.73
N THR A 140 -6.02 -14.92 -3.17
CA THR A 140 -6.08 -16.07 -2.27
C THR A 140 -4.67 -16.40 -1.73
N ALA A 141 -4.56 -17.31 -0.74
CA ALA A 141 -3.25 -17.70 -0.22
C ALA A 141 -2.36 -18.36 -1.29
N SER A 142 -2.93 -19.22 -2.13
CA SER A 142 -2.20 -19.89 -3.22
C SER A 142 -1.80 -18.92 -4.33
N GLU A 143 -2.70 -18.02 -4.73
CA GLU A 143 -2.39 -16.96 -5.71
C GLU A 143 -1.28 -16.04 -5.21
N LEU A 144 -1.29 -15.69 -3.92
CA LEU A 144 -0.25 -14.85 -3.33
C LEU A 144 1.10 -15.56 -3.35
N ASP A 145 1.14 -16.84 -2.98
CA ASP A 145 2.35 -17.66 -2.96
C ASP A 145 2.96 -17.86 -4.37
N GLU A 146 2.11 -18.04 -5.39
CA GLU A 146 2.55 -18.10 -6.80
C GLU A 146 3.19 -16.77 -7.25
N ARG A 147 2.48 -15.65 -7.02
CA ARG A 147 2.97 -14.30 -7.37
C ARG A 147 4.22 -13.93 -6.60
N TRP A 148 4.30 -14.38 -5.35
CA TRP A 148 5.48 -14.20 -4.50
C TRP A 148 6.70 -14.86 -5.14
N ARG A 149 6.60 -16.13 -5.55
CA ARG A 149 7.70 -16.83 -6.23
C ARG A 149 8.12 -16.16 -7.53
N ALA A 150 7.15 -15.69 -8.34
CA ALA A 150 7.43 -14.97 -9.58
C ALA A 150 8.19 -13.65 -9.32
N ALA A 151 7.71 -12.84 -8.36
CA ALA A 151 8.36 -11.59 -7.98
C ALA A 151 9.80 -11.81 -7.45
N VAL A 152 10.04 -12.87 -6.66
CA VAL A 152 11.40 -13.23 -6.23
C VAL A 152 12.28 -13.59 -7.41
N ALA A 153 11.78 -14.44 -8.32
CA ALA A 153 12.55 -14.85 -9.48
C ALA A 153 12.95 -13.64 -10.34
N ALA A 154 12.02 -12.70 -10.56
CA ALA A 154 12.27 -11.46 -11.28
C ALA A 154 13.33 -10.59 -10.60
N LEU A 155 13.20 -10.35 -9.28
CA LEU A 155 14.18 -9.56 -8.53
C LEU A 155 15.57 -10.24 -8.53
N ARG A 156 15.62 -11.55 -8.33
CA ARG A 156 16.86 -12.34 -8.32
C ARG A 156 17.56 -12.40 -9.69
N ALA A 157 16.85 -12.14 -10.78
CA ALA A 157 17.43 -12.03 -12.11
C ALA A 157 18.16 -10.70 -12.35
N LEU A 158 17.96 -9.70 -11.49
CA LEU A 158 18.62 -8.40 -11.63
C LEU A 158 20.10 -8.49 -11.21
N PRO A 159 21.02 -7.78 -11.90
CA PRO A 159 22.45 -7.84 -11.62
C PRO A 159 22.86 -7.42 -10.20
N SER A 160 22.04 -6.62 -9.52
CA SER A 160 22.26 -6.20 -8.14
C SER A 160 22.09 -7.32 -7.11
N PHE A 161 21.57 -8.49 -7.53
CA PHE A 161 21.28 -9.61 -6.65
C PHE A 161 22.28 -10.75 -6.91
N ASN A 162 23.03 -11.14 -5.88
CA ASN A 162 24.04 -12.19 -5.98
C ASN A 162 23.39 -13.59 -5.91
N GLY A 163 22.78 -14.03 -7.01
CA GLY A 163 22.11 -15.35 -7.08
C GLY A 163 21.15 -15.54 -5.91
N ASN A 164 21.16 -16.70 -5.26
CA ASN A 164 20.30 -17.01 -4.10
C ASN A 164 20.91 -16.60 -2.74
N GLY A 165 21.93 -15.73 -2.74
CA GLY A 165 22.63 -15.28 -1.53
C GLY A 165 21.88 -14.20 -0.72
N PRO A 166 22.47 -13.72 0.38
CA PRO A 166 21.96 -12.53 1.08
C PRO A 166 22.02 -11.28 0.19
N GLY A 167 21.27 -10.25 0.56
CA GLY A 167 21.23 -8.96 -0.13
C GLY A 167 20.76 -7.83 0.79
N TYR A 168 20.57 -6.65 0.22
CA TYR A 168 20.25 -5.43 0.98
C TYR A 168 18.88 -4.89 0.59
N THR A 169 18.16 -4.33 1.57
CA THR A 169 16.85 -3.68 1.34
C THR A 169 16.97 -2.50 0.37
N SER A 170 18.12 -1.82 0.33
CA SER A 170 18.42 -0.77 -0.64
C SER A 170 18.33 -1.21 -2.10
N ASP A 171 18.80 -2.43 -2.42
CA ASP A 171 18.80 -2.94 -3.80
C ASP A 171 17.38 -3.23 -4.28
N VAL A 172 16.53 -3.72 -3.38
CA VAL A 172 15.11 -3.98 -3.67
C VAL A 172 14.36 -2.67 -3.83
N LEU A 173 14.58 -1.69 -2.95
CA LEU A 173 13.95 -0.36 -3.07
C LEU A 173 14.33 0.33 -4.39
N ALA A 174 15.59 0.19 -4.83
CA ALA A 174 16.03 0.65 -6.13
C ALA A 174 15.32 -0.08 -7.28
N ALA A 175 15.17 -1.41 -7.19
CA ALA A 175 14.42 -2.20 -8.17
C ALA A 175 12.93 -1.80 -8.23
N LEU A 176 12.34 -1.40 -7.10
CA LEU A 176 10.97 -0.86 -7.03
C LEU A 176 10.85 0.59 -7.51
N GLN A 177 11.96 1.23 -7.88
CA GLN A 177 11.99 2.66 -8.27
C GLN A 177 11.32 3.55 -7.22
N MET A 178 11.43 3.19 -5.94
CA MET A 178 10.78 3.93 -4.87
C MET A 178 11.50 5.27 -4.67
N PRO A 179 10.80 6.42 -4.69
CA PRO A 179 11.43 7.71 -4.45
C PRO A 179 11.90 7.82 -2.99
N LEU A 180 13.22 7.86 -2.78
CA LEU A 180 13.84 7.91 -1.45
C LEU A 180 14.48 9.27 -1.19
N TYR A 181 14.10 9.88 -0.07
CA TYR A 181 14.73 11.09 0.46
C TYR A 181 15.81 10.70 1.46
N GLN A 182 16.98 11.32 1.40
CA GLN A 182 18.01 11.07 2.41
C GLN A 182 17.63 11.79 3.69
N ALA A 183 17.78 11.11 4.82
CA ALA A 183 17.64 11.69 6.15
C ALA A 183 18.83 11.26 7.01
N ASP A 184 19.63 12.22 7.43
CA ASP A 184 20.75 12.04 8.35
C ASP A 184 20.32 12.17 9.82
N ASP A 185 19.20 12.86 10.08
CA ASP A 185 18.59 13.00 11.39
C ASP A 185 17.05 13.09 11.34
N ALA A 186 16.43 13.28 12.50
CA ALA A 186 14.98 13.42 12.64
C ALA A 186 14.43 14.74 12.08
N ASP A 187 15.24 15.80 12.01
CA ASP A 187 14.80 17.09 11.50
C ASP A 187 14.69 17.07 9.97
N ALA A 188 15.58 16.34 9.28
CA ALA A 188 15.49 16.08 7.85
C ALA A 188 14.13 15.45 7.46
N ILE A 189 13.56 14.62 8.32
CA ILE A 189 12.22 14.03 8.13
C ILE A 189 11.12 15.03 8.51
N ARG A 190 11.28 15.74 9.64
CA ARG A 190 10.28 16.68 10.17
C ARG A 190 9.96 17.82 9.21
N TYR A 191 10.98 18.33 8.53
CA TYR A 191 10.88 19.48 7.63
C TYR A 191 10.91 19.09 6.15
N ALA A 192 10.81 17.79 5.85
CA ALA A 192 10.75 17.30 4.48
C ALA A 192 9.52 17.86 3.73
N PRO A 193 9.61 18.04 2.39
CA PRO A 193 8.46 18.48 1.61
C PRO A 193 7.28 17.49 1.77
N PRO A 194 6.01 17.93 1.66
CA PRO A 194 4.85 17.05 1.82
C PRO A 194 4.80 15.85 0.86
N THR A 195 5.51 15.95 -0.27
CA THR A 195 5.69 14.90 -1.28
C THR A 195 6.69 13.83 -0.87
N ALA A 196 7.50 14.05 0.17
CA ALA A 196 8.43 13.05 0.68
C ALA A 196 7.69 11.99 1.52
N LYS A 197 7.69 10.76 1.00
CA LYS A 197 6.96 9.62 1.59
C LYS A 197 7.85 8.49 2.07
N ALA A 198 9.09 8.41 1.60
CA ALA A 198 10.01 7.35 1.99
C ALA A 198 11.40 7.95 2.20
N PHE A 199 12.04 7.55 3.29
CA PHE A 199 13.32 8.09 3.73
C PHE A 199 14.33 6.97 3.88
N ARG A 200 15.55 7.21 3.38
CA ARG A 200 16.73 6.41 3.67
C ARG A 200 17.51 7.09 4.79
N LEU A 201 17.72 6.36 5.88
CA LEU A 201 18.46 6.84 7.03
C LEU A 201 19.95 6.61 6.79
N THR A 202 20.75 7.68 6.78
CA THR A 202 22.19 7.62 6.43
C THR A 202 23.12 8.26 7.45
N GLY A 203 22.58 8.87 8.49
CA GLY A 203 23.34 9.54 9.55
C GLY A 203 23.29 8.79 10.88
N MET A 204 23.00 9.51 11.95
CA MET A 204 22.92 8.92 13.29
C MET A 204 21.74 7.94 13.36
N PRO A 205 21.94 6.73 13.94
CA PRO A 205 20.87 5.76 14.06
C PRO A 205 19.66 6.33 14.78
N LEU A 206 18.55 6.44 14.06
CA LEU A 206 17.27 6.78 14.63
C LEU A 206 16.59 5.48 15.09
N SER A 207 16.35 5.35 16.39
CA SER A 207 15.41 4.37 16.90
C SER A 207 13.99 4.75 16.50
N TYR A 208 13.04 3.83 16.67
CA TYR A 208 11.62 4.15 16.51
C TYR A 208 11.21 5.38 17.33
N ALA A 209 11.64 5.47 18.59
CA ALA A 209 11.34 6.59 19.48
C ALA A 209 11.89 7.94 18.98
N ALA A 210 12.96 7.94 18.18
CA ALA A 210 13.58 9.12 17.62
C ALA A 210 12.97 9.54 16.26
N LEU A 211 12.26 8.65 15.57
CA LEU A 211 11.54 9.00 14.35
C LEU A 211 10.44 10.03 14.68
N PRO A 212 10.33 11.15 13.95
CA PRO A 212 9.29 12.16 14.21
C PRO A 212 7.93 11.71 13.66
N ASN A 213 6.85 12.42 14.01
CA ASN A 213 5.54 12.30 13.36
C ASN A 213 4.99 10.86 13.28
N HIS A 214 4.96 10.13 14.41
CA HIS A 214 4.48 8.73 14.47
C HIS A 214 3.03 8.52 13.97
N ASP A 215 2.22 9.58 13.97
CA ASP A 215 0.89 9.60 13.38
C ASP A 215 0.90 9.51 11.85
N ARG A 216 2.03 9.85 11.23
CA ARG A 216 2.28 9.75 9.79
C ARG A 216 3.15 8.55 9.41
N LEU A 217 3.93 8.01 10.34
CA LEU A 217 4.75 6.82 10.11
C LEU A 217 3.86 5.58 9.88
N VAL A 218 4.05 4.91 8.73
CA VAL A 218 3.22 3.76 8.32
C VAL A 218 4.02 2.47 8.15
N ALA A 219 5.32 2.54 7.90
CA ALA A 219 6.18 1.36 7.84
C ALA A 219 7.65 1.74 8.06
N PHE A 220 8.46 0.78 8.52
CA PHE A 220 9.92 0.88 8.53
C PHE A 220 10.53 -0.52 8.50
N ASP A 221 11.74 -0.63 7.96
CA ASP A 221 12.50 -1.89 8.01
C ASP A 221 13.31 -1.98 9.31
N TYR A 222 13.70 -3.19 9.65
CA TYR A 222 14.51 -3.45 10.84
C TYR A 222 15.48 -4.60 10.58
N SER A 223 16.77 -4.27 10.53
CA SER A 223 17.88 -5.19 10.41
C SER A 223 18.33 -5.67 11.79
N THR A 224 18.52 -6.97 11.94
CA THR A 224 19.12 -7.60 13.13
C THR A 224 20.61 -7.92 12.95
N GLY A 225 21.21 -7.52 11.81
CA GLY A 225 22.61 -7.82 11.48
C GLY A 225 22.76 -9.12 10.68
N GLY A 226 21.84 -9.37 9.74
CA GLY A 226 21.82 -10.58 8.90
C GLY A 226 20.41 -11.04 8.54
N HIS A 227 19.40 -10.53 9.24
CA HIS A 227 18.00 -10.78 8.95
C HIS A 227 17.19 -9.48 9.00
N TYR A 228 16.26 -9.33 8.07
CA TYR A 228 15.43 -8.14 7.92
C TYR A 228 13.98 -8.45 8.28
N ILE A 229 13.39 -7.52 9.01
CA ILE A 229 12.01 -7.56 9.49
C ILE A 229 11.33 -6.29 8.97
N ALA A 230 10.05 -6.36 8.61
CA ALA A 230 9.25 -5.17 8.36
C ALA A 230 8.34 -4.90 9.54
N TYR A 231 8.27 -3.64 9.96
CA TYR A 231 7.19 -3.15 10.81
C TYR A 231 6.24 -2.34 9.96
N VAL A 232 4.96 -2.72 9.95
CA VAL A 232 3.93 -2.07 9.12
C VAL A 232 2.70 -1.74 9.95
N LYS A 233 2.06 -0.60 9.67
CA LYS A 233 0.86 -0.13 10.34
C LYS A 233 -0.36 -0.39 9.45
N ARG A 234 -1.40 -1.05 9.97
CA ARG A 234 -2.73 -1.14 9.35
C ARG A 234 -3.77 -0.69 10.36
N ASP A 235 -4.61 0.29 9.98
CA ASP A 235 -5.65 0.86 10.86
C ASP A 235 -5.17 1.18 12.27
N SER A 236 -4.00 1.82 12.33
CA SER A 236 -3.32 2.20 13.58
C SER A 236 -2.76 1.05 14.41
N ILE A 237 -2.92 -0.20 13.99
CA ILE A 237 -2.32 -1.38 14.61
C ILE A 237 -0.98 -1.66 13.93
N TRP A 238 0.07 -1.83 14.73
CA TRP A 238 1.40 -2.18 14.24
C TRP A 238 1.58 -3.70 14.18
N TYR A 239 2.25 -4.15 13.13
CA TYR A 239 2.59 -5.55 12.93
C TYR A 239 4.07 -5.70 12.68
N ARG A 240 4.71 -6.62 13.40
CA ARG A 240 6.01 -7.19 13.07
C ARG A 240 5.80 -8.29 12.03
N VAL A 241 6.35 -8.10 10.84
CA VAL A 241 6.31 -9.06 9.75
C VAL A 241 7.72 -9.63 9.57
N ASP A 242 7.88 -10.84 10.07
CA ASP A 242 9.11 -11.62 10.06
C ASP A 242 8.94 -12.78 9.09
N ASP A 243 9.24 -12.50 7.82
CA ASP A 243 8.90 -13.37 6.70
C ASP A 243 7.42 -13.79 6.72
N GLY A 244 7.15 -15.09 6.91
CA GLY A 244 5.80 -15.65 6.97
C GLY A 244 5.09 -15.41 8.30
N LEU A 245 5.83 -15.04 9.35
CA LEU A 245 5.29 -14.85 10.69
C LEU A 245 4.88 -13.40 10.90
N VAL A 246 3.60 -13.19 11.21
CA VAL A 246 3.03 -11.87 11.48
C VAL A 246 2.59 -11.83 12.93
N THR A 247 3.00 -10.80 13.66
CA THR A 247 2.64 -10.61 15.07
C THR A 247 2.25 -9.16 15.30
N GLU A 248 1.13 -8.92 15.97
CA GLU A 248 0.76 -7.60 16.43
C GLU A 248 1.75 -7.09 17.49
N VAL A 249 2.11 -5.82 17.43
CA VAL A 249 3.03 -5.17 18.36
C VAL A 249 2.49 -3.81 18.79
N THR A 250 2.81 -3.41 20.01
CA THR A 250 2.43 -2.12 20.59
C THR A 250 3.53 -1.07 20.35
N GLU A 251 3.18 0.21 20.36
CA GLU A 251 4.19 1.29 20.25
C GLU A 251 5.18 1.29 21.42
N GLN A 252 4.81 0.75 22.59
CA GLN A 252 5.75 0.52 23.69
C GLN A 252 6.83 -0.50 23.32
N GLN A 253 6.45 -1.60 22.66
CA GLN A 253 7.41 -2.60 22.16
C GLN A 253 8.29 -2.01 21.06
N LEU A 254 7.74 -1.20 20.16
CA LEU A 254 8.52 -0.52 19.12
C LEU A 254 9.53 0.46 19.72
N SER A 255 9.12 1.22 20.74
CA SER A 255 10.00 2.18 21.43
C SER A 255 11.16 1.51 22.17
N ALA A 256 11.02 0.22 22.50
CA ALA A 256 12.08 -0.57 23.13
C ALA A 256 13.09 -1.17 22.12
N LEU A 257 12.85 -1.03 20.81
CA LEU A 257 13.79 -1.52 19.80
C LEU A 257 15.10 -0.74 19.84
N PRO A 258 16.26 -1.42 19.84
CA PRO A 258 17.55 -0.75 19.81
C PRO A 258 17.77 -0.03 18.48
N ALA A 259 18.48 1.10 18.53
CA ALA A 259 18.83 1.88 17.34
C ALA A 259 19.90 1.19 16.47
N HIS A 260 20.68 0.30 17.08
CA HIS A 260 21.70 -0.51 16.42
C HIS A 260 21.34 -1.99 16.45
N ASN A 261 21.76 -2.70 15.41
CA ASN A 261 21.66 -4.14 15.34
C ASN A 261 22.84 -4.84 16.08
N HIS A 262 22.85 -6.17 16.11
CA HIS A 262 23.89 -6.92 16.84
C HIS A 262 25.30 -6.77 16.25
N GLN A 263 25.43 -6.26 15.03
CA GLN A 263 26.69 -5.94 14.38
C GLN A 263 27.07 -4.46 14.52
N ASN A 264 26.36 -3.71 15.37
CA ASN A 264 26.54 -2.28 15.62
C ASN A 264 26.25 -1.37 14.41
N ALA A 265 25.62 -1.89 13.36
CA ALA A 265 25.10 -1.11 12.23
C ALA A 265 23.69 -0.58 12.52
N LEU A 266 23.19 0.31 11.65
CA LEU A 266 21.83 0.84 11.75
C LEU A 266 20.81 -0.30 11.82
N ALA A 267 19.90 -0.24 12.80
CA ALA A 267 18.81 -1.20 12.87
C ALA A 267 17.66 -0.82 11.93
N ILE A 268 17.29 0.47 11.88
CA ILE A 268 16.31 0.99 10.94
C ILE A 268 17.06 1.70 9.81
N GLU A 269 16.82 1.29 8.57
CA GLU A 269 17.50 1.84 7.40
C GLU A 269 16.53 2.66 6.53
N PHE A 270 15.25 2.33 6.55
CA PHE A 270 14.20 2.97 5.78
C PHE A 270 12.93 3.19 6.60
N ALA A 271 12.34 4.37 6.46
CA ALA A 271 11.08 4.75 7.10
C ALA A 271 10.10 5.35 6.08
N ILE A 272 8.84 4.93 6.15
CA ILE A 272 7.78 5.28 5.22
C ILE A 272 6.69 6.06 5.95
N TYR A 273 6.30 7.19 5.38
CA TYR A 273 5.33 8.14 5.91
C TYR A 273 4.20 8.40 4.90
N ARG A 274 2.99 8.64 5.42
CA ARG A 274 1.83 9.05 4.62
C ARG A 274 1.78 10.54 4.27
#